data_AF-A0A1B0GM28-F1
#
_entry.id   AF-A0A1B0GM28-F1
#
_cell.length_a   1.000
_cell.length_b   1.000
_cell.length_c   1.000
_cell.angle_alpha   90.00
_cell.angle_beta   90.00
_cell.angle_gamma   90.00
#
_symmetry.space_group_name_H-M   'P 1'
#
loop_
_entity.id
_entity.type
_entity.pdbx_description
1 polymer ?
#
loop_
_entity_poly.entity_id
_entity_poly.type
_entity_poly.pdbx_seq_one_letter_code
_entity_poly.pdbx_strand_id
1 'polypeptide(L)'
;MEVGDQGEGKEELYAPMMSPKIMTFPVVGVTLPKDQPFDCSKTTCSVILDQLEPRTSGSYRCEISGDAPEFKLISETGNMTIADRCK
;
A
#
# COMPACT_ATOMS: atom_id res chain seq x y z
N MET A 1 32.11 14.16 26.82
CA MET A 1 32.05 14.88 28.11
C MET A 1 30.94 15.90 27.91
N GLU A 2 29.74 15.82 28.44
CA GLU A 2 29.13 15.09 29.57
C GLU A 2 27.68 14.70 29.15
N VAL A 3 27.21 13.48 29.47
CA VAL A 3 26.17 13.13 30.49
C VAL A 3 24.76 13.64 30.12
N GLY A 4 23.66 12.87 30.03
CA GLY A 4 23.28 11.52 30.45
C GLY A 4 21.98 11.61 31.27
N ASP A 5 20.87 10.99 30.84
CA ASP A 5 19.89 10.31 31.73
C ASP A 5 18.99 9.31 30.96
N GLN A 6 18.66 8.20 31.62
CA GLN A 6 17.91 7.04 31.12
C GLN A 6 16.41 7.18 31.36
N GLY A 7 15.58 6.72 30.42
CA GLY A 7 14.14 6.52 30.63
C GLY A 7 13.51 5.74 29.48
N GLU A 8 13.21 4.46 29.73
CA GLU A 8 12.56 3.54 28.79
C GLU A 8 11.06 3.83 28.67
N GLY A 9 10.56 4.01 27.44
CA GLY A 9 9.14 4.24 27.16
C GLY A 9 8.86 4.21 25.66
N LYS A 10 8.04 3.26 25.24
CA LYS A 10 7.73 2.92 23.84
C LYS A 10 6.72 3.92 23.31
N GLU A 11 7.03 4.67 22.25
CA GLU A 11 6.00 5.34 21.46
C GLU A 11 6.47 5.51 20.02
N GLU A 12 5.62 5.08 19.09
CA GLU A 12 5.93 4.94 17.67
C GLU A 12 6.42 6.27 17.07
N LEU A 13 7.60 6.22 16.46
CA LEU A 13 8.24 7.39 15.84
C LEU A 13 7.34 7.91 14.71
N TYR A 14 6.74 9.09 14.92
CA TYR A 14 6.17 9.90 13.87
C TYR A 14 7.24 10.10 12.78
N ALA A 15 7.05 9.49 11.62
CA ALA A 15 8.01 9.48 10.51
C ALA A 15 7.48 10.29 9.32
N PRO A 16 7.38 11.64 9.45
CA PRO A 16 6.71 12.53 8.49
C PRO A 16 7.38 12.59 7.11
N MET A 17 8.55 11.96 6.94
CA MET A 17 9.26 11.81 5.67
C MET A 17 9.73 10.38 5.45
N MET A 18 8.84 9.39 5.60
CA MET A 18 9.17 8.02 5.15
C MET A 18 9.46 8.01 3.65
N SER A 19 10.74 7.87 3.32
CA SER A 19 11.23 7.40 2.03
C SER A 19 11.54 5.90 2.17
N PRO A 20 10.89 5.01 1.40
CA PRO A 20 10.06 5.27 0.24
C PRO A 20 8.60 5.62 0.59
N LYS A 21 7.98 6.45 -0.27
CA LYS A 21 6.55 6.82 -0.17
C LYS A 21 5.59 5.64 -0.42
N ILE A 22 6.12 4.47 -0.77
CA ILE A 22 5.37 3.31 -1.22
C ILE A 22 5.97 2.08 -0.55
N MET A 23 5.12 1.33 0.13
CA MET A 23 5.44 0.02 0.69
C MET A 23 4.59 -1.03 -0.02
N THR A 24 5.21 -2.15 -0.39
CA THR A 24 4.55 -3.25 -1.07
C THR A 24 4.70 -4.52 -0.26
N PHE A 25 3.62 -5.30 -0.21
CA PHE A 25 3.60 -6.60 0.48
C PHE A 25 3.32 -7.67 -0.57
N PRO A 26 4.12 -8.75 -0.62
CA PRO A 26 3.93 -9.79 -1.63
C PRO A 26 2.60 -10.52 -1.40
N VAL A 27 1.83 -10.68 -2.47
CA VAL A 27 0.60 -11.47 -2.50
C VAL A 27 0.76 -12.55 -3.56
N VAL A 28 0.44 -13.80 -3.23
CA VAL A 28 0.64 -14.93 -4.14
C VAL A 28 -0.20 -14.75 -5.41
N GLY A 29 0.46 -14.76 -6.57
CA GLY A 29 -0.17 -14.61 -7.88
C GLY A 29 -0.41 -13.16 -8.32
N VAL A 30 -0.20 -12.16 -7.46
CA VAL A 30 -0.34 -10.74 -7.82
C VAL A 30 1.03 -10.09 -7.80
N THR A 31 1.47 -9.59 -8.96
CA THR A 31 2.78 -8.94 -9.10
C THR A 31 2.60 -7.48 -9.45
N LEU A 32 3.53 -6.64 -8.98
CA LEU A 32 3.64 -5.24 -9.38
C LEU A 32 4.77 -5.08 -10.41
N PRO A 33 4.58 -4.33 -11.50
CA PRO A 33 5.66 -4.00 -12.43
C PRO A 33 6.85 -3.34 -11.73
N LYS A 34 8.08 -3.61 -12.18
CA LYS A 34 9.29 -3.08 -11.54
C LYS A 34 9.48 -1.58 -11.71
N ASP A 35 9.12 -1.05 -12.88
CA ASP A 35 9.49 0.32 -13.25
C ASP A 35 8.47 1.37 -12.80
N GLN A 36 7.18 1.12 -13.03
CA GLN A 36 6.11 2.07 -12.69
C GLN A 36 4.85 1.34 -12.20
N PRO A 37 4.87 0.78 -10.97
CA PRO A 37 3.71 0.06 -10.45
C PRO A 37 2.56 0.95 -9.99
N PHE A 38 2.79 2.26 -9.83
CA PHE A 38 1.79 3.22 -9.37
C PHE A 38 1.76 4.47 -10.25
N ASP A 39 0.57 5.00 -10.49
CA ASP A 39 0.34 6.28 -11.16
C ASP A 39 -0.54 7.17 -10.26
N CYS A 40 0.06 8.24 -9.74
CA CYS A 40 -0.53 9.11 -8.72
C CYS A 40 -0.49 10.58 -9.14
N SER A 41 -1.64 11.24 -9.00
CA SER A 41 -1.85 12.68 -9.09
C SER A 41 -2.12 13.28 -7.70
N LYS A 42 -2.51 14.56 -7.64
CA LYS A 42 -2.90 15.22 -6.37
C LYS A 42 -4.19 14.65 -5.76
N THR A 43 -5.05 14.01 -6.56
CA THR A 43 -6.40 13.61 -6.15
C THR A 43 -6.72 12.16 -6.43
N THR A 44 -5.88 11.46 -7.20
CA THR A 44 -6.11 10.09 -7.63
C THR A 44 -4.82 9.31 -7.60
N CYS A 45 -4.90 8.04 -7.22
CA CYS A 45 -3.81 7.08 -7.33
C CYS A 45 -4.35 5.79 -7.90
N SER A 46 -3.55 5.12 -8.74
CA SER A 46 -3.85 3.82 -9.30
C SER A 46 -2.62 2.92 -9.22
N VAL A 47 -2.86 1.61 -9.22
CA VAL A 47 -1.83 0.57 -9.16
C VAL A 47 -1.99 -0.36 -10.36
N ILE A 48 -0.87 -0.75 -10.97
CA ILE A 48 -0.84 -1.69 -12.08
C ILE A 48 -0.50 -3.06 -11.52
N LEU A 49 -1.35 -4.05 -11.79
CA LEU A 49 -1.11 -5.44 -11.45
C LEU A 49 -0.71 -6.21 -12.72
N ASP A 50 0.30 -7.07 -12.60
CA ASP A 50 0.86 -7.89 -13.67
C ASP A 50 0.83 -9.38 -13.30
N GLN A 51 0.88 -10.23 -14.32
CA GLN A 51 0.90 -11.70 -14.22
C GLN A 51 -0.31 -12.27 -13.45
N LEU A 52 -1.48 -11.67 -13.65
CA LEU A 52 -2.74 -12.15 -13.07
C LEU A 52 -3.17 -13.47 -13.71
N GLU A 53 -3.80 -14.32 -12.90
CA GLU A 53 -4.28 -15.66 -13.29
C GLU A 53 -5.72 -15.84 -12.77
N PRO A 54 -6.52 -16.81 -13.26
CA PRO A 54 -7.90 -16.95 -12.81
C PRO A 54 -8.05 -17.09 -11.29
N ARG A 55 -7.07 -17.72 -10.64
CA ARG A 55 -7.04 -17.87 -9.17
C ARG A 55 -6.88 -16.55 -8.42
N THR A 56 -6.41 -15.49 -9.08
CA THR A 56 -6.29 -14.14 -8.50
C THR A 56 -7.56 -13.32 -8.71
N SER A 57 -8.62 -13.91 -9.26
CA SER A 57 -9.96 -13.32 -9.21
C SER A 57 -10.41 -13.17 -7.77
N GLY A 58 -11.12 -12.08 -7.46
CA GLY A 58 -11.59 -11.82 -6.11
C GLY A 58 -11.94 -10.36 -5.87
N SER A 59 -12.01 -10.01 -4.58
CA SER A 59 -12.34 -8.67 -4.13
C SER A 59 -11.08 -7.88 -3.80
N TYR A 60 -10.93 -6.71 -4.39
CA TYR A 60 -9.79 -5.81 -4.25
C TYR A 60 -10.25 -4.55 -3.55
N ARG A 61 -9.57 -4.18 -2.46
CA ARG A 61 -9.91 -2.99 -1.66
C ARG A 61 -8.82 -1.94 -1.78
N CYS A 62 -9.23 -0.71 -2.12
CA CYS A 62 -8.41 0.48 -2.00
C CYS A 62 -8.71 1.15 -0.65
N GLU A 63 -7.68 1.63 0.03
CA GLU A 63 -7.80 2.26 1.34
C GLU A 63 -6.88 3.48 1.40
N ILE A 64 -7.40 4.59 1.91
CA ILE A 64 -6.71 5.87 2.10
C ILE A 64 -6.84 6.25 3.57
N SER A 65 -5.68 6.39 4.22
CA SER A 65 -5.55 6.83 5.61
C SER A 65 -5.00 8.25 5.65
N GLY A 66 -5.70 9.16 6.33
CA GLY A 66 -5.17 10.47 6.71
C GLY A 66 -4.26 10.38 7.93
N ASP A 67 -3.24 11.23 7.97
CA ASP A 67 -2.33 11.35 9.11
C ASP A 67 -2.97 12.10 10.28
N ALA A 68 -2.32 12.04 11.45
CA ALA A 68 -2.68 12.82 12.63
C ALA A 68 -2.86 14.32 12.31
N PRO A 69 -3.75 15.06 13.00
CA PRO A 69 -4.49 14.66 14.21
C PRO A 69 -5.82 13.94 13.95
N GLU A 70 -6.38 14.07 12.74
CA GLU A 70 -7.64 13.43 12.36
C GLU A 70 -7.34 12.23 11.45
N PHE A 71 -7.14 11.06 12.06
CA PHE A 71 -6.98 9.81 11.34
C PHE A 71 -8.29 9.43 10.62
N LYS A 72 -8.41 9.86 9.36
CA LYS A 72 -9.57 9.54 8.51
C LYS A 72 -9.26 8.33 7.66
N LEU A 73 -10.12 7.31 7.70
CA LEU A 73 -10.00 6.14 6.86
C LEU A 73 -11.14 6.11 5.85
N ILE A 74 -10.79 6.05 4.56
CA ILE A 74 -11.75 5.88 3.47
C ILE A 74 -11.33 4.64 2.70
N SER A 75 -12.26 3.74 2.45
CA SER A 75 -11.97 2.53 1.68
C SER A 75 -13.10 2.20 0.72
N GLU A 76 -12.74 1.65 -0.43
CA GLU A 76 -13.69 1.16 -1.42
C GLU A 76 -13.24 -0.19 -1.96
N THR A 77 -14.18 -1.09 -2.22
CA THR A 77 -13.90 -2.46 -2.64
C THR A 77 -14.58 -2.76 -3.97
N GLY A 78 -13.83 -3.34 -4.91
CA GLY A 78 -14.30 -3.77 -6.22
C GLY A 78 -13.96 -5.23 -6.50
N ASN A 79 -14.83 -5.92 -7.26
CA ASN A 79 -14.57 -7.30 -7.67
C ASN A 79 -13.89 -7.33 -9.04
N MET A 80 -12.84 -8.14 -9.14
CA MET A 80 -12.12 -8.38 -10.39
C MET A 80 -12.17 -9.87 -10.73
N THR A 81 -12.65 -10.19 -11.94
CA THR A 81 -12.67 -11.55 -12.47
C THR A 81 -11.66 -11.64 -13.60
N ILE A 82 -10.70 -12.55 -13.46
CA ILE A 82 -9.69 -12.86 -14.47
C ILE A 82 -10.14 -14.12 -15.20
N ALA A 83 -10.37 -13.98 -16.50
CA ALA A 83 -10.75 -15.10 -17.35
C ALA A 83 -9.56 -15.54 -18.20
N ASP A 84 -9.27 -16.84 -18.17
CA ASP A 84 -8.34 -17.43 -19.12
C ASP A 84 -8.98 -17.47 -20.51
N ARG A 85 -8.13 -17.28 -21.53
CA ARG A 85 -8.54 -17.62 -22.88
C ARG A 85 -8.43 -19.13 -23.03
N CYS A 86 -9.58 -19.80 -23.19
CA CYS A 86 -9.60 -21.17 -23.69
C CYS A 86 -8.85 -21.19 -25.04
N LYS A 87 -7.88 -22.09 -25.16
CA LYS A 87 -7.20 -22.37 -26.43
C LYS A 87 -7.98 -23.41 -27.22
#